data_AF-A0A371GC59-F1
#
_entry.id   AF-A0A371GC59-F1
#
_cell.length_a   1.000
_cell.length_b   1.000
_cell.length_c   1.000
_cell.angle_alpha   90.00
_cell.angle_beta   90.00
_cell.angle_gamma   90.00
#
_symmetry.space_group_name_H-M   'P 1'
#
loop_
_entity.id
_entity.type
_entity.pdbx_description
1 polymer ?
#
loop_
_entity_poly.entity_id
_entity_poly.type
_entity_poly.pdbx_seq_one_letter_code
_entity_poly.pdbx_strand_id
1 'polypeptide(L)'
;MATTMGSIDRTEAIYDSPDDEVISFPPRISAPKPNYGPWFTLDDIPPSRWGRRLIEFGAWLDTRLMKDPDSYKVIEEFCCRMTGTLKEWYHNLGAVRQNQFHELGTSAAVLGALHEEFIGDGAIIDRKIRQEYFEMRSSLPTKIQPELNRMAMEAQKDFSAMTMGQIHQMT
;
A
#
# COMPACT_ATOMS: atom_id res chain seq x y z
N MET A 1 -22.21 68.88 -20.83
CA MET A 1 -23.29 68.92 -19.82
C MET A 1 -24.06 67.61 -19.88
N ALA A 2 -24.57 67.15 -18.73
CA ALA A 2 -25.56 66.07 -18.53
C ALA A 2 -25.29 64.67 -19.13
N THR A 3 -25.08 63.71 -18.23
CA THR A 3 -25.02 62.26 -18.49
C THR A 3 -26.21 61.59 -17.75
N THR A 4 -26.84 60.59 -18.37
CA THR A 4 -27.65 59.49 -17.75
C THR A 4 -28.77 59.78 -16.72
N MET A 5 -29.96 59.24 -17.00
CA MET A 5 -31.03 58.87 -16.04
C MET A 5 -31.50 57.43 -16.38
N GLY A 6 -32.06 56.59 -15.50
CA GLY A 6 -32.24 56.61 -14.03
C GLY A 6 -31.67 55.32 -13.39
N SER A 7 -31.69 55.07 -12.06
CA SER A 7 -32.69 55.34 -11.01
C SER A 7 -34.00 54.55 -11.24
N ILE A 8 -34.61 53.81 -10.29
CA ILE A 8 -34.42 53.64 -8.82
C ILE A 8 -35.11 52.29 -8.39
N ASP A 9 -34.94 51.60 -7.24
CA ASP A 9 -34.11 51.75 -6.02
C ASP A 9 -33.69 50.34 -5.47
N ARG A 10 -33.98 50.01 -4.18
CA ARG A 10 -33.57 48.82 -3.40
C ARG A 10 -34.66 48.38 -2.40
N THR A 11 -34.79 47.07 -2.16
CA THR A 11 -35.32 46.36 -0.95
C THR A 11 -35.19 44.85 -1.21
N GLU A 12 -34.91 43.93 -0.29
CA GLU A 12 -34.56 43.97 1.14
C GLU A 12 -33.74 42.68 1.45
N ALA A 13 -33.27 42.50 2.69
CA ALA A 13 -32.39 41.39 3.07
C ALA A 13 -33.10 40.01 3.12
N ILE A 14 -32.31 38.93 3.04
CA ILE A 14 -32.11 37.92 4.12
C ILE A 14 -30.96 36.99 3.71
N TYR A 15 -30.05 36.71 4.64
CA TYR A 15 -28.97 35.75 4.50
C TYR A 15 -29.48 34.38 4.95
N ASP A 16 -29.46 33.38 4.07
CA ASP A 16 -29.46 31.98 4.49
C ASP A 16 -28.52 31.18 3.58
N SER A 17 -27.60 30.44 4.20
CA SER A 17 -26.57 29.66 3.53
C SER A 17 -26.24 28.45 4.39
N PRO A 18 -26.78 27.29 4.03
CA PRO A 18 -26.23 26.01 4.46
C PRO A 18 -25.65 25.21 3.28
N ASP A 19 -24.42 24.76 3.51
CA ASP A 19 -23.92 23.41 3.20
C ASP A 19 -23.67 22.99 1.74
N ASP A 20 -22.37 22.87 1.45
CA ASP A 20 -21.73 21.76 0.72
C ASP A 20 -22.54 21.06 -0.39
N GLU A 21 -22.60 21.67 -1.58
CA GLU A 21 -22.66 20.87 -2.81
C GLU A 21 -21.31 20.15 -3.01
N VAL A 22 -21.20 19.01 -2.34
CA VAL A 22 -20.15 18.01 -2.53
C VAL A 22 -19.97 17.77 -4.03
N ILE A 23 -18.82 18.18 -4.57
CA ILE A 23 -18.42 17.86 -5.94
C ILE A 23 -18.26 16.33 -6.01
N SER A 24 -19.35 15.67 -6.40
CA SER A 24 -19.40 14.25 -6.64
C SER A 24 -18.46 13.94 -7.81
N PHE A 25 -17.26 13.48 -7.47
CA PHE A 25 -16.36 12.91 -8.46
C PHE A 25 -17.13 11.80 -9.20
N PRO A 26 -17.22 11.84 -10.55
CA PRO A 26 -17.95 10.82 -11.27
C PRO A 26 -17.36 9.45 -10.90
N PRO A 27 -18.20 8.44 -10.63
CA PRO A 27 -17.71 7.14 -10.21
C PRO A 27 -16.76 6.62 -11.28
N ARG A 28 -15.49 6.40 -10.91
CA ARG A 28 -14.52 5.75 -11.80
C ARG A 28 -15.18 4.49 -12.32
N ILE A 29 -15.33 4.40 -13.65
CA ILE A 29 -16.00 3.28 -14.30
C ILE A 29 -15.22 2.01 -13.96
N SER A 30 -15.68 1.30 -12.93
CA SER A 30 -15.20 -0.03 -12.63
C SER A 30 -15.72 -0.94 -13.74
N ALA A 31 -14.81 -1.66 -14.39
CA ALA A 31 -15.19 -2.64 -15.40
C ALA A 31 -16.23 -3.60 -14.80
N PRO A 32 -17.24 -4.03 -15.58
CA PRO A 32 -18.35 -4.84 -15.07
C PRO A 32 -17.79 -6.12 -14.44
N LYS A 33 -17.87 -6.18 -13.11
CA LYS A 33 -17.22 -7.17 -12.24
C LYS A 33 -17.65 -8.59 -12.63
N PRO A 34 -16.79 -9.41 -13.28
CA PRO A 34 -17.20 -10.74 -13.75
C PRO A 34 -17.65 -11.62 -12.58
N ASN A 35 -18.82 -12.26 -12.63
CA ASN A 35 -19.44 -12.85 -11.43
C ASN A 35 -18.82 -14.20 -10.94
N TYR A 36 -17.48 -14.28 -10.84
CA TYR A 36 -16.74 -15.53 -10.72
C TYR A 36 -15.70 -15.53 -9.58
N GLY A 37 -16.17 -15.76 -8.35
CA GLY A 37 -15.37 -16.18 -7.20
C GLY A 37 -14.50 -15.11 -6.53
N PRO A 38 -13.53 -15.51 -5.68
CA PRO A 38 -12.67 -14.59 -4.94
C PRO A 38 -11.80 -13.74 -5.90
N TRP A 39 -11.68 -12.45 -5.57
CA TRP A 39 -10.85 -11.49 -6.29
C TRP A 39 -9.44 -11.43 -5.71
N PHE A 40 -8.44 -11.34 -6.58
CA PHE A 40 -7.07 -11.10 -6.16
C PHE A 40 -6.77 -9.60 -6.24
N THR A 41 -6.45 -9.01 -5.10
CA THR A 41 -6.14 -7.59 -4.93
C THR A 41 -5.09 -7.41 -3.83
N LEU A 42 -4.32 -6.32 -3.93
CA LEU A 42 -3.43 -5.80 -2.90
C LEU A 42 -3.92 -4.44 -2.34
N ASP A 43 -5.00 -3.90 -2.90
CA ASP A 43 -5.44 -2.51 -2.72
C ASP A 43 -6.24 -2.32 -1.41
N ASP A 44 -6.74 -3.41 -0.83
CA ASP A 44 -7.47 -3.47 0.44
C ASP A 44 -6.55 -3.53 1.67
N ILE A 45 -5.23 -3.64 1.49
CA ILE A 45 -4.24 -3.84 2.55
C ILE A 45 -2.97 -2.99 2.36
N PRO A 46 -2.32 -2.54 3.44
CA PRO A 46 -1.06 -1.80 3.34
C PRO A 46 0.09 -2.69 2.84
N PRO A 47 1.14 -2.12 2.21
CA PRO A 47 2.27 -2.86 1.66
C PRO A 47 2.97 -3.82 2.63
N SER A 48 3.03 -3.47 3.92
CA SER A 48 3.57 -4.34 4.99
C SER A 48 2.82 -5.67 5.16
N ARG A 49 1.62 -5.83 4.58
CA ARG A 49 0.83 -7.07 4.59
C ARG A 49 0.80 -7.78 3.24
N TRP A 50 1.34 -7.21 2.16
CA TRP A 50 1.32 -7.82 0.83
C TRP A 50 1.97 -9.21 0.81
N GLY A 51 3.07 -9.42 1.54
CA GLY A 51 3.70 -10.74 1.67
C GLY A 51 2.77 -11.81 2.24
N ARG A 52 1.90 -11.47 3.21
CA ARG A 52 0.89 -12.42 3.73
C ARG A 52 -0.18 -12.71 2.68
N ARG A 53 -0.60 -11.71 1.91
CA ARG A 53 -1.58 -11.86 0.83
C ARG A 53 -1.06 -12.70 -0.34
N LEU A 54 0.23 -12.61 -0.67
CA LEU A 54 0.84 -13.52 -1.65
C LEU A 54 0.79 -15.00 -1.20
N ILE A 55 0.88 -15.29 0.10
CA ILE A 55 0.70 -16.66 0.62
C ILE A 55 -0.75 -17.14 0.41
N GLU A 56 -1.74 -16.26 0.60
CA GLU A 56 -3.16 -16.56 0.32
C GLU A 56 -3.39 -16.86 -1.18
N PHE A 57 -2.72 -16.11 -2.07
CA PHE A 57 -2.73 -16.40 -3.52
C PHE A 57 -2.07 -17.74 -3.84
N GLY A 58 -0.95 -18.05 -3.18
CA GLY A 58 -0.22 -19.31 -3.31
C GLY A 58 -1.08 -20.51 -2.98
N ALA A 59 -1.75 -20.49 -1.82
CA ALA A 59 -2.64 -21.58 -1.40
C ALA A 59 -3.78 -21.85 -2.42
N TRP A 60 -4.29 -20.80 -3.09
CA TRP A 60 -5.26 -20.96 -4.16
C TRP A 60 -4.63 -21.58 -5.43
N LEU A 61 -3.47 -21.07 -5.86
CA LEU A 61 -2.73 -21.57 -7.01
C LEU A 61 -2.36 -23.05 -6.84
N ASP A 62 -1.78 -23.43 -5.69
CA ASP A 62 -1.45 -24.82 -5.36
C ASP A 62 -2.70 -25.71 -5.42
N THR A 63 -3.80 -25.29 -4.79
CA THR A 63 -5.08 -26.03 -4.80
C THR A 63 -5.65 -26.22 -6.20
N ARG A 64 -5.35 -25.32 -7.15
CA ARG A 64 -5.78 -25.44 -8.55
C ARG A 64 -4.82 -26.25 -9.41
N LEU A 65 -3.51 -26.02 -9.30
CA LEU A 65 -2.48 -26.78 -10.02
C LEU A 65 -2.46 -28.27 -9.60
N MET A 66 -2.92 -28.62 -8.39
CA MET A 66 -3.14 -30.02 -7.99
C MET A 66 -4.39 -30.68 -8.60
N LYS A 67 -5.32 -29.89 -9.17
CA LYS A 67 -6.61 -30.37 -9.70
C LYS A 67 -6.70 -30.33 -11.21
N ASP A 68 -5.95 -29.45 -11.86
CA ASP A 68 -5.93 -29.28 -13.31
C ASP A 68 -4.48 -29.45 -13.82
N PRO A 69 -4.20 -30.38 -14.75
CA PRO A 69 -2.87 -30.54 -15.33
C PRO A 69 -2.47 -29.38 -16.27
N ASP A 70 -3.42 -28.54 -16.69
CA ASP A 70 -3.16 -27.38 -17.55
C ASP A 70 -2.80 -26.14 -16.71
N SER A 71 -1.52 -26.06 -16.34
CA SER A 71 -0.99 -24.95 -15.52
C SER A 71 -1.14 -23.59 -16.21
N TYR A 72 -1.09 -23.53 -17.54
CA TYR A 72 -1.32 -22.30 -18.30
C TYR A 72 -2.73 -21.76 -18.04
N LYS A 73 -3.76 -22.60 -18.17
CA LYS A 73 -5.16 -22.20 -17.88
C LYS A 73 -5.38 -21.79 -16.43
N VAL A 74 -4.73 -22.45 -15.47
CA VAL A 74 -4.84 -22.08 -14.04
C VAL A 74 -4.24 -20.69 -13.79
N ILE A 75 -3.10 -20.37 -14.41
CA ILE A 75 -2.45 -19.07 -14.28
C ILE A 75 -3.23 -17.99 -15.05
N GLU A 76 -3.81 -18.31 -16.20
CA GLU A 76 -4.74 -17.44 -16.92
C GLU A 76 -6.00 -17.13 -16.08
N GLU A 77 -6.61 -18.14 -15.44
CA GLU A 77 -7.74 -17.96 -14.51
C GLU A 77 -7.36 -17.00 -13.36
N PHE A 78 -6.16 -17.17 -12.79
CA PHE A 78 -5.61 -16.28 -11.75
C PHE A 78 -5.47 -14.84 -12.25
N CYS A 79 -4.84 -14.63 -13.42
CA CYS A 79 -4.70 -13.31 -14.05
C CYS A 79 -6.04 -12.67 -14.43
N CYS A 80 -7.04 -13.45 -14.82
CA CYS A 80 -8.41 -12.97 -15.07
C CYS A 80 -9.13 -12.49 -13.79
N ARG A 81 -8.79 -13.07 -12.63
CA ARG A 81 -9.33 -12.72 -11.30
C ARG A 81 -8.55 -11.61 -10.57
N MET A 82 -7.44 -11.13 -11.13
CA MET A 82 -6.74 -9.94 -10.62
C MET A 82 -7.58 -8.68 -10.81
N THR A 83 -7.51 -7.78 -9.83
CA THR A 83 -8.16 -6.45 -9.84
C THR A 83 -7.21 -5.37 -9.34
N GLY A 84 -7.54 -4.10 -9.63
CA GLY A 84 -6.78 -2.94 -9.14
C GLY A 84 -5.32 -2.97 -9.58
N THR A 85 -4.40 -2.66 -8.66
CA THR A 85 -2.96 -2.52 -8.94
C THR A 85 -2.38 -3.77 -9.62
N LEU A 86 -2.79 -4.99 -9.22
CA LEU A 86 -2.36 -6.24 -9.85
C LEU A 86 -2.76 -6.33 -11.33
N LYS A 87 -3.98 -5.90 -11.65
CA LYS A 87 -4.53 -6.01 -13.02
C LYS A 87 -3.91 -4.97 -13.95
N GLU A 88 -3.65 -3.78 -13.43
CA GLU A 88 -2.95 -2.69 -14.13
C GLU A 88 -1.51 -3.09 -14.44
N TRP A 89 -0.77 -3.59 -13.44
CA TRP A 89 0.57 -4.16 -13.64
C TRP A 89 0.58 -5.25 -14.71
N TYR A 90 -0.30 -6.25 -14.59
CA TYR A 90 -0.39 -7.35 -15.55
C TYR A 90 -0.66 -6.84 -16.98
N HIS A 91 -1.52 -5.84 -17.15
CA HIS A 91 -1.77 -5.22 -18.45
C HIS A 91 -0.51 -4.54 -19.02
N ASN A 92 0.22 -3.81 -18.16
CA ASN A 92 1.44 -3.07 -18.52
C ASN A 92 2.65 -3.97 -18.81
N LEU A 93 2.59 -5.28 -18.53
CA LEU A 93 3.62 -6.25 -18.93
C LEU A 93 3.81 -6.31 -20.46
N GLY A 94 2.72 -6.14 -21.23
CA GLY A 94 2.67 -6.39 -22.67
C GLY A 94 2.59 -7.88 -23.02
N ALA A 95 2.05 -8.20 -24.20
CA ALA A 95 1.65 -9.55 -24.59
C ALA A 95 2.76 -10.62 -24.48
N VAL A 96 4.01 -10.28 -24.81
CA VAL A 96 5.15 -11.22 -24.71
C VAL A 96 5.42 -11.63 -23.26
N ARG A 97 5.43 -10.67 -22.33
CA ARG A 97 5.66 -10.95 -20.90
C ARG A 97 4.43 -11.57 -20.22
N GLN A 98 3.23 -11.28 -20.71
CA GLN A 98 2.00 -11.96 -20.27
C GLN A 98 2.04 -13.46 -20.61
N ASN A 99 2.42 -13.81 -21.85
CA ASN A 99 2.59 -15.21 -22.25
C ASN A 99 3.69 -15.90 -21.41
N GLN A 100 4.86 -15.25 -21.25
CA GLN A 100 5.92 -15.76 -20.37
C GLN A 100 5.45 -15.97 -18.93
N PHE A 101 4.59 -15.10 -18.41
CA PHE A 101 4.02 -15.21 -17.07
C PHE A 101 3.06 -16.41 -16.94
N HIS A 102 2.25 -16.70 -17.97
CA HIS A 102 1.42 -17.90 -18.02
C HIS A 102 2.25 -19.19 -18.17
N GLU A 103 3.40 -19.13 -18.85
CA GLU A 103 4.34 -20.24 -19.04
C GLU A 103 5.15 -20.59 -17.78
N LEU A 104 5.10 -19.79 -16.71
CA LEU A 104 5.83 -20.04 -15.45
C LEU A 104 5.45 -21.38 -14.78
N GLY A 105 4.26 -21.92 -15.09
CA GLY A 105 3.85 -23.30 -14.83
C GLY A 105 3.73 -23.76 -13.38
N THR A 106 4.21 -22.98 -12.40
CA THR A 106 4.27 -23.31 -10.98
C THR A 106 3.85 -22.12 -10.12
N SER A 107 3.19 -22.40 -8.99
CA SER A 107 2.81 -21.39 -7.99
C SER A 107 4.03 -20.60 -7.50
N ALA A 108 5.13 -21.28 -7.15
CA ALA A 108 6.35 -20.66 -6.67
C ALA A 108 6.95 -19.64 -7.65
N ALA A 109 6.94 -19.92 -8.96
CA ALA A 109 7.45 -18.97 -9.96
C ALA A 109 6.51 -17.77 -10.16
N VAL A 110 5.18 -18.00 -10.20
CA VAL A 110 4.16 -16.95 -10.28
C VAL A 110 4.22 -16.00 -9.07
N LEU A 111 4.33 -16.56 -7.86
CA LEU A 111 4.50 -15.80 -6.63
C LEU A 111 5.87 -15.12 -6.58
N GLY A 112 6.92 -15.72 -7.12
CA GLY A 112 8.25 -15.13 -7.22
C GLY A 112 8.24 -13.84 -8.04
N ALA A 113 7.61 -13.86 -9.22
CA ALA A 113 7.46 -12.68 -10.07
C ALA A 113 6.58 -11.58 -9.43
N LEU A 114 5.48 -11.95 -8.76
CA LEU A 114 4.69 -10.99 -7.98
C LEU A 114 5.45 -10.43 -6.76
N HIS A 115 6.24 -11.27 -6.09
CA HIS A 115 7.06 -10.85 -4.97
C HIS A 115 8.13 -9.88 -5.46
N GLU A 116 8.81 -10.16 -6.57
CA GLU A 116 9.82 -9.28 -7.16
C GLU A 116 9.25 -7.90 -7.53
N GLU A 117 8.08 -7.83 -8.16
CA GLU A 117 7.46 -6.53 -8.48
C GLU A 117 6.99 -5.75 -7.24
N PHE A 118 6.21 -6.39 -6.35
CA PHE A 118 5.46 -5.67 -5.32
C PHE A 118 6.19 -5.59 -3.96
N ILE A 119 7.14 -6.48 -3.71
CA ILE A 119 7.89 -6.60 -2.45
C ILE A 119 9.40 -6.50 -2.69
N GLY A 120 9.86 -6.80 -3.91
CA GLY A 120 11.23 -6.83 -4.37
C GLY A 120 11.81 -5.45 -4.65
N ASP A 121 11.86 -4.63 -3.61
CA ASP A 121 13.17 -4.27 -3.10
C ASP A 121 13.03 -3.96 -1.60
N GLY A 122 13.16 -5.00 -0.78
CA GLY A 122 13.16 -4.87 0.67
C GLY A 122 14.23 -3.90 1.17
N ALA A 123 15.34 -3.73 0.43
CA ALA A 123 16.37 -2.75 0.74
C ALA A 123 15.96 -1.31 0.34
N ILE A 124 15.10 -1.08 -0.66
CA ILE A 124 14.48 0.25 -0.91
C ILE A 124 13.47 0.59 0.18
N ILE A 125 12.60 -0.34 0.59
CA ILE A 125 11.63 -0.09 1.66
C ILE A 125 12.37 0.18 2.99
N ASP A 126 13.37 -0.63 3.33
CA ASP A 126 14.23 -0.47 4.50
C ASP A 126 15.13 0.78 4.39
N ARG A 127 15.61 1.16 3.19
CA ARG A 127 16.30 2.44 2.94
C ARG A 127 15.35 3.63 3.14
N LYS A 128 14.08 3.53 2.74
CA LYS A 128 13.09 4.58 2.95
C LYS A 128 12.72 4.72 4.42
N ILE A 129 12.51 3.62 5.13
CA ILE A 129 12.29 3.60 6.59
C ILE A 129 13.51 4.18 7.33
N ARG A 130 14.75 3.81 6.93
CA ARG A 130 15.98 4.42 7.48
C ARG A 130 16.11 5.90 7.15
N GLN A 131 15.73 6.32 5.96
CA GLN A 131 15.77 7.72 5.53
C GLN A 131 14.77 8.55 6.34
N GLU A 132 13.51 8.11 6.46
CA GLU A 132 12.48 8.74 7.29
C GLU A 132 12.90 8.80 8.76
N TYR A 133 13.52 7.73 9.29
CA TYR A 133 14.11 7.73 10.65
C TYR A 133 15.23 8.77 10.79
N PHE A 134 16.13 8.87 9.82
CA PHE A 134 17.26 9.80 9.87
C PHE A 134 16.81 11.26 9.69
N GLU A 135 15.85 11.52 8.80
CA GLU A 135 15.22 12.82 8.61
C GLU A 135 14.49 13.25 9.88
N MET A 136 13.64 12.39 10.46
CA MET A 136 13.00 12.61 11.76
C MET A 136 14.06 12.95 12.83
N ARG A 137 15.12 12.15 12.95
CA ARG A 137 16.18 12.38 13.95
C ARG A 137 16.96 13.67 13.72
N SER A 138 17.19 14.06 12.46
CA SER A 138 17.86 15.31 12.08
C SER A 138 16.98 16.55 12.29
N SER A 139 15.65 16.40 12.18
CA SER A 139 14.66 17.45 12.41
C SER A 139 14.47 17.77 13.90
N LEU A 140 14.86 16.86 14.80
CA LEU A 140 14.92 17.13 16.23
C LEU A 140 15.97 18.24 16.50
N PRO A 141 15.63 19.28 17.28
CA PRO A 141 16.56 20.35 17.62
C PRO A 141 17.90 19.80 18.11
N THR A 142 19.00 20.32 17.56
CA THR A 142 20.38 19.86 17.85
C THR A 142 20.77 19.91 19.33
N LYS A 143 19.99 20.59 20.17
CA LYS A 143 20.13 20.59 21.64
C LYS A 143 19.64 19.31 22.32
N ILE A 144 18.74 18.54 21.69
CA ILE A 144 18.10 17.34 22.29
C ILE A 144 18.79 16.04 21.85
N GLN A 145 19.39 16.01 20.67
CA GLN A 145 20.11 14.82 20.17
C GLN A 145 21.25 14.35 21.11
N PRO A 146 22.08 15.23 21.73
CA PRO A 146 23.11 14.80 22.68
C PRO A 146 22.53 14.18 23.96
N GLU A 147 21.47 14.77 24.50
CA GLU A 147 20.77 14.26 25.69
C GLU A 147 20.18 12.86 25.44
N LEU A 148 19.50 12.68 24.29
CA LEU A 148 18.92 11.38 23.93
C LEU A 148 19.98 10.30 23.71
N ASN A 149 21.12 10.65 23.10
CA ASN A 149 22.27 9.74 22.97
C ASN A 149 22.91 9.42 24.34
N ARG A 150 22.96 10.38 25.28
CA ARG A 150 23.47 10.15 26.64
C ARG A 150 22.55 9.21 27.41
N MET A 151 21.24 9.48 27.44
CA MET A 151 20.25 8.62 28.12
C MET A 151 20.26 7.18 27.59
N ALA A 152 20.41 7.00 26.26
CA ALA A 152 20.52 5.66 25.67
C ALA A 152 21.78 4.91 26.14
N MET A 153 22.93 5.58 26.23
CA MET A 153 24.17 4.98 26.74
C MET A 153 24.14 4.74 28.26
N GLU A 154 23.51 5.64 29.03
CA GLU A 154 23.31 5.47 30.48
C GLU A 154 22.42 4.26 30.77
N ALA A 155 21.26 4.15 30.11
CA ALA A 155 20.36 3.00 30.27
C ALA A 155 21.03 1.66 29.88
N GLN A 156 21.80 1.62 28.78
CA GLN A 156 22.49 0.40 28.36
C GLN A 156 23.65 0.03 29.30
N LYS A 157 24.32 1.02 29.92
CA LYS A 157 25.36 0.81 30.92
C LYS A 157 24.78 0.19 32.20
N ASP A 158 23.62 0.64 32.66
CA ASP A 158 23.00 0.13 33.88
C ASP A 158 22.57 -1.33 33.74
N PHE A 159 22.00 -1.73 32.59
CA PHE A 159 21.74 -3.15 32.29
C PHE A 159 23.03 -3.99 32.21
N SER A 160 24.10 -3.45 31.61
CA SER A 160 25.38 -4.17 31.44
C SER A 160 26.18 -4.31 32.73
N ALA A 161 25.94 -3.43 33.71
CA ALA A 161 26.59 -3.45 35.03
C ALA A 161 25.80 -4.28 36.07
N MET A 162 24.57 -4.68 35.78
CA MET A 162 23.71 -5.39 36.72
C MET A 162 24.02 -6.90 36.74
N THR A 163 24.10 -7.47 37.94
CA THR A 163 24.43 -8.91 38.07
C THR A 163 23.21 -9.79 37.75
N MET A 164 23.45 -11.00 37.23
CA MET A 164 22.40 -11.96 36.84
C MET A 164 21.36 -12.26 37.93
N GLY A 165 21.72 -12.13 39.22
CA GLY A 165 20.78 -12.31 40.34
C GLY A 165 19.79 -11.16 40.54
N GLN A 166 20.15 -9.94 40.14
CA GLN A 166 19.29 -8.76 40.25
C GLN A 166 18.27 -8.68 39.10
N ILE A 167 18.65 -9.15 37.90
CA ILE A 167 17.76 -9.23 36.73
C ILE A 167 16.56 -10.15 37.03
N HIS A 168 16.78 -11.27 37.72
CA HIS A 168 15.74 -12.22 38.11
C HIS A 168 14.76 -11.71 39.19
N GLN A 169 15.03 -10.58 39.86
CA GLN A 169 14.09 -9.99 40.83
C GLN A 169 13.13 -8.97 40.21
N MET A 170 13.26 -8.68 38.90
CA MET A 170 12.42 -7.72 38.17
C MET A 170 11.44 -8.39 37.17
N THR A 171 11.31 -9.72 37.23
CA THR A 171 10.34 -10.52 36.45
C THR A 171 9.34 -11.18 37.39
#